data_AF-A0A5E4MMB6-F1
#
_entry.id   AF-A0A5E4MMB6-F1
#
_cell.length_a   1.000
_cell.length_b   1.000
_cell.length_c   1.000
_cell.angle_alpha   90.00
_cell.angle_beta   90.00
_cell.angle_gamma   90.00
#
_symmetry.space_group_name_H-M   'P 1'
#
loop_
_entity.id
_entity.type
_entity.pdbx_description
1 polymer ?
#
loop_
_entity_poly.entity_id
_entity_poly.type
_entity_poly.pdbx_seq_one_letter_code
_entity_poly.pdbx_strand_id
1 'polypeptide(L)'
;MEDIFQWCREGVAMQVRVWLDDTEHDMNQGDDHGFSPLHWAAKEGHLKIVEMLVQRGARINSTNRGDDTPLHLAAAHGHHDIVHLLLKNRADINFTNEHGNTPLHYACFWGYEAIAEELIENGALAALANKDGDTPLDKGKGLIVKHLKDLALQSGQDLTKINFKDQSWLGLKTRSRDATLSRHKGINLSDLYLHTKMATSPSGETWRGHWQKNDIVAKVLAVRQCSPRISRDFNEEFPKLRIFSHPNVLPVIGCCNSPPNLVVISQYMPWGSLFTLLHEGARVTVDTALALRLAVDVARAMAFLHSLERIIPQFHLNSHHIMIDEDLTARINMADAKFSFQEKGRIYYPGWMSPEALQKKRSDTNSEACDMWSFAVLLWELATRDVPFANFSPMEIGMKVVLEGLRLTIPSNISPHLTKLIKICMNEDSGKRPTFDMVLPILDKMKR
;
A
#
# COMPACT_ATOMS: atom_id res chain seq x y z
N MET A 1 23.88 7.58 18.46
CA MET A 1 22.43 7.54 18.77
C MET A 1 21.94 6.29 18.08
N GLU A 2 21.49 5.29 18.83
CA GLU A 2 20.98 4.06 18.23
C GLU A 2 19.74 4.39 17.39
N ASP A 3 19.68 3.84 16.19
CA ASP A 3 18.57 4.00 15.26
C ASP A 3 17.82 2.68 15.09
N ILE A 4 16.70 2.73 14.35
CA ILE A 4 15.88 1.55 14.06
C ILE A 4 16.68 0.39 13.46
N PHE A 5 17.68 0.71 12.63
CA PHE A 5 18.51 -0.30 11.98
C PHE A 5 19.43 -1.02 12.97
N GLN A 6 19.96 -0.31 13.96
CA GLN A 6 20.74 -0.92 15.03
C GLN A 6 19.85 -1.83 15.90
N TRP A 7 18.66 -1.37 16.30
CA TRP A 7 17.75 -2.18 17.09
C TRP A 7 17.26 -3.43 16.36
N CYS A 8 17.02 -3.33 15.05
CA CYS A 8 16.71 -4.47 14.20
C CYS A 8 17.90 -5.43 14.06
N ARG A 9 19.14 -4.94 14.07
CA ARG A 9 20.35 -5.79 14.04
C ARG A 9 20.58 -6.54 15.35
N GLU A 10 20.38 -5.84 16.47
CA GLU A 10 20.63 -6.37 17.81
C GLU A 10 19.46 -7.18 18.39
N GLY A 11 18.28 -7.15 17.75
CA GLY A 11 17.12 -7.91 18.22
C GLY A 11 16.32 -7.21 19.32
N VAL A 12 16.44 -5.88 19.46
CA VAL A 12 15.79 -5.09 20.52
C VAL A 12 14.32 -4.82 20.17
N ALA A 13 13.49 -5.87 20.22
CA ALA A 13 12.09 -5.83 19.78
C ALA A 13 11.22 -4.78 20.51
N MET A 14 11.56 -4.43 21.75
CA MET A 14 10.86 -3.39 22.51
C MET A 14 11.00 -2.01 21.81
N GLN A 15 12.22 -1.64 21.42
CA GLN A 15 12.47 -0.33 20.84
C GLN A 15 11.99 -0.26 19.40
N VAL A 16 12.09 -1.37 18.66
CA VAL A 16 11.42 -1.47 17.36
C VAL A 16 9.92 -1.24 17.49
N ARG A 17 9.25 -1.84 18.48
CA ARG A 17 7.81 -1.63 18.69
C ARG A 17 7.48 -0.16 18.98
N VAL A 18 8.18 0.44 19.93
CA VAL A 18 7.97 1.86 20.31
C VAL A 18 8.21 2.77 19.11
N TRP A 19 9.22 2.48 18.29
CA TRP A 19 9.51 3.22 17.07
C TRP A 19 8.38 3.10 16.04
N LEU A 20 7.80 1.91 15.87
CA LEU A 20 6.69 1.66 14.94
C LEU A 20 5.35 2.26 15.37
N ASP A 21 5.18 2.59 16.64
CA ASP A 21 3.97 3.27 17.14
C ASP A 21 3.94 4.75 16.76
N ASP A 22 5.10 5.32 16.43
CA ASP A 22 5.18 6.67 15.87
C ASP A 22 4.94 6.65 14.36
N THR A 23 3.91 7.37 13.94
CA THR A 23 3.46 7.48 12.55
C THR A 23 4.41 8.28 11.66
N GLU A 24 5.27 9.12 12.23
CA GLU A 24 6.24 9.90 11.47
C GLU A 24 7.37 9.01 10.91
N HIS A 25 7.56 7.82 11.49
CA HIS A 25 8.54 6.86 11.04
C HIS A 25 8.05 6.07 9.83
N ASP A 26 8.85 6.08 8.76
CA ASP A 26 8.65 5.22 7.60
C ASP A 26 9.40 3.91 7.80
N MET A 27 8.68 2.84 8.13
CA MET A 27 9.26 1.51 8.32
C MET A 27 9.81 0.87 7.03
N ASN A 28 9.55 1.46 5.87
CA ASN A 28 10.05 0.99 4.57
C ASN A 28 11.25 1.79 4.09
N GLN A 29 11.66 2.82 4.84
CA GLN A 29 12.85 3.60 4.58
C GLN A 29 14.10 2.74 4.79
N GLY A 30 14.99 2.75 3.80
CA GLY A 30 16.28 2.08 3.87
C GLY A 30 17.34 2.95 4.54
N ASP A 31 18.39 2.32 5.03
CA ASP A 31 19.65 2.98 5.38
C ASP A 31 20.43 3.44 4.13
N ASP A 32 21.65 3.93 4.32
CA ASP A 32 22.52 4.38 3.24
C ASP A 32 22.90 3.29 2.23
N HIS A 33 22.62 2.00 2.51
CA HIS A 33 22.81 0.88 1.61
C HIS A 33 21.49 0.32 1.06
N GLY A 34 20.37 0.98 1.36
CA GLY A 34 19.02 0.58 0.97
C GLY A 34 18.41 -0.51 1.84
N PHE A 35 19.08 -0.94 2.92
CA PHE A 35 18.53 -1.95 3.82
C PHE A 35 17.43 -1.33 4.68
N SER A 36 16.20 -1.84 4.52
CA SER A 36 15.09 -1.50 5.41
C SER A 36 15.21 -2.22 6.77
N PRO A 37 14.44 -1.82 7.80
CA PRO A 37 14.35 -2.57 9.06
C PRO A 37 14.05 -4.06 8.86
N LEU A 38 13.21 -4.40 7.87
CA LEU A 38 12.87 -5.79 7.54
C LEU A 38 14.07 -6.56 6.98
N HIS A 39 14.92 -5.92 6.18
CA HIS A 39 16.16 -6.55 5.69
C HIS A 39 17.09 -6.90 6.84
N TRP A 40 17.33 -5.95 7.77
CA TRP A 40 18.21 -6.17 8.92
C TRP A 40 17.66 -7.26 9.85
N ALA A 41 16.38 -7.22 10.18
CA ALA A 41 15.76 -8.24 11.03
C ALA A 41 15.79 -9.64 10.39
N ALA A 42 15.57 -9.72 9.07
CA ALA A 42 15.63 -10.99 8.33
C ALA A 42 17.06 -11.53 8.21
N LYS A 43 18.04 -10.65 8.00
CA LYS A 43 19.47 -11.01 7.91
C LYS A 43 20.02 -11.53 9.23
N GLU A 44 19.64 -10.91 10.35
CA GLU A 44 20.16 -11.24 11.68
C GLU A 44 19.32 -12.30 12.43
N GLY A 45 18.21 -12.77 11.85
CA GLY A 45 17.44 -13.89 12.41
C GLY A 45 16.42 -13.52 13.48
N HIS A 46 16.01 -12.25 13.57
CA HIS A 46 15.10 -11.77 14.62
C HIS A 46 13.63 -11.96 14.24
N LEU A 47 13.15 -13.21 14.29
CA LEU A 47 11.78 -13.59 13.87
C LEU A 47 10.69 -12.68 14.45
N LYS A 48 10.73 -12.39 15.75
CA LYS A 48 9.71 -11.54 16.41
C LYS A 48 9.66 -10.11 15.85
N ILE A 49 10.80 -9.58 15.41
CA ILE A 49 10.87 -8.27 14.76
C ILE A 49 10.32 -8.39 13.33
N VAL A 50 10.66 -9.44 12.59
CA VAL A 50 10.10 -9.71 11.26
C VAL A 50 8.58 -9.81 11.32
N GLU A 51 8.02 -10.59 12.24
CA GLU A 51 6.56 -10.71 12.43
C GLU A 51 5.91 -9.35 12.65
N MET A 52 6.48 -8.55 13.56
CA MET A 52 5.96 -7.22 13.89
C MET A 52 6.01 -6.28 12.68
N LEU A 53 7.13 -6.26 11.96
CA LEU A 53 7.30 -5.44 10.76
C LEU A 53 6.33 -5.87 9.66
N VAL A 54 6.19 -7.17 9.40
CA VAL A 54 5.24 -7.68 8.39
C VAL A 54 3.79 -7.37 8.78
N GLN A 55 3.43 -7.55 10.05
CA GLN A 55 2.08 -7.21 10.55
C GLN A 55 1.77 -5.71 10.43
N ARG A 56 2.77 -4.84 10.62
CA ARG A 56 2.66 -3.39 10.40
C ARG A 56 2.73 -2.99 8.91
N GLY A 57 2.89 -3.97 8.01
CA GLY A 57 2.85 -3.75 6.57
C GLY A 57 4.19 -3.35 5.97
N ALA A 58 5.31 -3.83 6.52
CA ALA A 58 6.60 -3.73 5.82
C ALA A 58 6.48 -4.31 4.40
N ARG A 59 7.06 -3.61 3.43
CA ARG A 59 7.14 -4.06 2.03
C ARG A 59 8.04 -5.29 1.95
N ILE A 60 7.41 -6.43 1.76
CA ILE A 60 8.04 -7.76 1.80
C ILE A 60 9.06 -7.95 0.66
N ASN A 61 8.80 -7.34 -0.50
CA ASN A 61 9.64 -7.44 -1.70
C ASN A 61 10.47 -6.18 -1.95
N SER A 62 10.61 -5.30 -0.95
CA SER A 62 11.55 -4.17 -1.05
C SER A 62 12.95 -4.68 -1.35
N THR A 63 13.72 -3.92 -2.11
CA THR A 63 15.10 -4.27 -2.42
C THR A 63 16.11 -3.30 -1.81
N ASN A 64 17.28 -3.83 -1.42
CA ASN A 64 18.45 -3.03 -1.09
C ASN A 64 19.20 -2.59 -2.36
N ARG A 65 20.38 -1.95 -2.23
CA ARG A 65 21.17 -1.51 -3.40
C ARG A 65 21.68 -2.63 -4.31
N GLY A 66 21.85 -3.85 -3.79
CA GLY A 66 22.22 -5.03 -4.57
C GLY A 66 21.02 -5.79 -5.13
N ASP A 67 19.82 -5.20 -5.03
CA ASP A 67 18.54 -5.80 -5.36
C ASP A 67 18.16 -7.05 -4.55
N ASP A 68 18.80 -7.28 -3.39
CA ASP A 68 18.38 -8.35 -2.48
C ASP A 68 17.10 -7.95 -1.76
N THR A 69 16.18 -8.91 -1.63
CA THR A 69 14.98 -8.80 -0.79
C THR A 69 15.25 -9.38 0.61
N PRO A 70 14.38 -9.12 1.61
CA PRO A 70 14.46 -9.79 2.91
C PRO A 70 14.49 -11.33 2.80
N LEU A 71 13.82 -11.91 1.80
CA LEU A 71 13.84 -13.36 1.57
C LEU A 71 15.22 -13.86 1.10
N HIS A 72 15.94 -13.09 0.26
CA HIS A 72 17.32 -13.41 -0.09
C HIS A 72 18.20 -13.45 1.15
N LEU A 73 18.09 -12.44 2.02
CA LEU A 73 18.91 -12.33 3.21
C LEU A 73 18.61 -13.43 4.24
N ALA A 74 17.34 -13.75 4.47
CA ALA A 74 16.95 -14.85 5.35
C ALA A 74 17.48 -16.20 4.84
N ALA A 75 17.37 -16.46 3.53
CA ALA A 75 17.89 -17.67 2.90
C ALA A 75 19.43 -17.73 2.92
N ALA A 76 20.12 -16.61 2.71
CA ALA A 76 21.58 -16.53 2.74
C ALA A 76 22.20 -16.70 4.12
N HIS A 77 21.41 -16.52 5.19
CA HIS A 77 21.89 -16.60 6.57
C HIS A 77 21.28 -17.75 7.38
N GLY A 78 20.50 -18.64 6.76
CA GLY A 78 20.03 -19.88 7.39
C GLY A 78 18.81 -19.72 8.29
N HIS A 79 18.04 -18.64 8.16
CA HIS A 79 16.89 -18.35 9.03
C HIS A 79 15.58 -18.94 8.50
N HIS A 80 15.42 -20.26 8.65
CA HIS A 80 14.28 -21.01 8.12
C HIS A 80 12.91 -20.47 8.56
N ASP A 81 12.70 -20.18 9.85
CA ASP A 81 11.41 -19.66 10.33
C ASP A 81 11.02 -18.31 9.71
N ILE A 82 12.01 -17.49 9.37
CA ILE A 82 11.81 -16.21 8.68
C ILE A 82 11.49 -16.45 7.20
N VAL A 83 12.15 -17.41 6.55
CA VAL A 83 11.80 -17.84 5.18
C VAL A 83 10.34 -18.27 5.13
N HIS A 84 9.93 -19.19 6.01
CA HIS A 84 8.55 -19.65 6.13
C HIS A 84 7.55 -18.49 6.28
N LEU A 85 7.83 -17.57 7.20
CA LEU A 85 6.99 -16.40 7.46
C LEU A 85 6.88 -15.48 6.25
N LEU A 86 7.99 -15.19 5.57
CA LEU A 86 8.01 -14.32 4.38
C LEU A 86 7.24 -14.96 3.22
N LEU A 87 7.41 -16.27 2.99
CA LEU A 87 6.66 -17.02 1.97
C LEU A 87 5.15 -17.02 2.25
N LYS A 88 4.76 -17.26 3.51
CA LYS A 88 3.36 -17.18 3.95
C LYS A 88 2.73 -15.80 3.68
N ASN A 89 3.55 -14.75 3.71
CA ASN A 89 3.13 -13.38 3.40
C ASN A 89 3.41 -12.97 1.94
N ARG A 90 3.59 -13.95 1.04
CA ARG A 90 3.71 -13.77 -0.41
C ARG A 90 4.96 -12.99 -0.85
N ALA A 91 6.08 -13.24 -0.18
CA ALA A 91 7.37 -12.86 -0.74
C ALA A 91 7.54 -13.46 -2.15
N ASP A 92 8.11 -12.68 -3.06
CA ASP A 92 8.41 -13.16 -4.41
C ASP A 92 9.59 -14.12 -4.35
N ILE A 93 9.25 -15.41 -4.42
CA ILE A 93 10.18 -16.52 -4.24
C ILE A 93 11.21 -16.64 -5.38
N ASN A 94 10.89 -16.10 -6.56
CA ASN A 94 11.72 -16.16 -7.76
C ASN A 94 12.32 -14.79 -8.12
N PHE A 95 12.21 -13.79 -7.23
CA PHE A 95 12.84 -12.50 -7.44
C PHE A 95 14.34 -12.67 -7.62
N THR A 96 14.92 -11.94 -8.56
CA THR A 96 16.35 -12.00 -8.87
C THR A 96 17.06 -10.70 -8.47
N ASN A 97 18.16 -10.81 -7.75
CA ASN A 97 18.99 -9.67 -7.38
C ASN A 97 19.88 -9.16 -8.53
N GLU A 98 20.80 -8.25 -8.26
CA GLU A 98 21.63 -7.61 -9.30
C GLU A 98 22.53 -8.60 -10.05
N HIS A 99 22.82 -9.75 -9.45
CA HIS A 99 23.61 -10.84 -10.04
C HIS A 99 22.73 -11.92 -10.70
N GLY A 100 21.42 -11.75 -10.68
CA GLY A 100 20.47 -12.75 -11.18
C GLY A 100 20.26 -13.92 -10.23
N ASN A 101 20.76 -13.85 -8.98
CA ASN A 101 20.53 -14.90 -7.99
C ASN A 101 19.14 -14.75 -7.38
N THR A 102 18.50 -15.88 -7.12
CA THR A 102 17.25 -15.98 -6.34
C THR A 102 17.55 -16.39 -4.89
N PRO A 103 16.58 -16.34 -3.97
CA PRO A 103 16.76 -16.87 -2.62
C PRO A 103 17.22 -18.34 -2.61
N LEU A 104 16.74 -19.15 -3.58
CA LEU A 104 17.15 -20.55 -3.71
C LEU A 104 18.63 -20.71 -4.08
N HIS A 105 19.20 -19.79 -4.89
CA HIS A 105 20.65 -19.81 -5.17
C HIS A 105 21.46 -19.65 -3.89
N TYR A 106 21.05 -18.74 -3.00
CA TYR A 106 21.73 -18.53 -1.72
C TYR A 106 21.59 -19.73 -0.79
N ALA A 107 20.38 -20.28 -0.65
CA ALA A 107 20.15 -21.47 0.18
C ALA A 107 21.01 -22.65 -0.28
N CYS A 108 21.08 -22.91 -1.60
CA CYS A 108 21.92 -23.96 -2.17
C CYS A 108 23.42 -23.68 -1.98
N PHE A 109 23.88 -22.45 -2.24
CA PHE A 109 25.30 -22.07 -2.11
C PHE A 109 25.85 -22.29 -0.70
N TRP A 110 25.05 -21.92 0.32
CA TRP A 110 25.42 -22.09 1.72
C TRP A 110 25.11 -23.47 2.28
N GLY A 111 24.38 -24.31 1.54
CA GLY A 111 24.03 -25.67 1.93
C GLY A 111 22.91 -25.76 2.97
N TYR A 112 22.01 -24.78 3.01
CA TYR A 112 20.84 -24.79 3.90
C TYR A 112 19.71 -25.63 3.30
N GLU A 113 19.84 -26.96 3.43
CA GLU A 113 18.94 -27.97 2.84
C GLU A 113 17.46 -27.72 3.15
N ALA A 114 17.09 -27.59 4.43
CA ALA A 114 15.68 -27.35 4.82
C ALA A 114 15.08 -26.08 4.19
N ILE A 115 15.87 -25.02 4.04
CA ILE A 115 15.41 -23.78 3.37
C ILE A 115 15.24 -24.00 1.87
N ALA A 116 16.17 -24.72 1.25
CA ALA A 116 16.09 -25.02 -0.18
C ALA A 116 14.90 -25.93 -0.50
N GLU A 117 14.62 -26.92 0.35
CA GLU A 117 13.43 -27.77 0.27
C GLU A 117 12.15 -26.93 0.36
N GLU A 118 12.01 -26.13 1.41
CA GLU A 118 10.84 -25.27 1.61
C GLU A 118 10.62 -24.32 0.43
N LEU A 119 11.69 -23.73 -0.11
CA LEU A 119 11.61 -22.85 -1.26
C LEU A 119 11.09 -23.61 -2.50
N ILE A 120 11.59 -24.81 -2.79
CA ILE A 120 11.14 -25.62 -3.93
C ILE A 120 9.67 -26.03 -3.76
N GLU A 121 9.27 -26.47 -2.57
CA GLU A 121 7.89 -26.83 -2.25
C GLU A 121 6.91 -25.66 -2.44
N ASN A 122 7.37 -24.43 -2.20
CA ASN A 122 6.60 -23.21 -2.42
C ASN A 122 6.76 -22.61 -3.84
N GLY A 123 7.37 -23.35 -4.77
CA GLY A 123 7.42 -22.98 -6.19
C GLY A 123 8.66 -22.20 -6.64
N ALA A 124 9.78 -22.27 -5.89
CA ALA A 124 11.05 -21.73 -6.35
C ALA A 124 11.56 -22.52 -7.56
N LEU A 125 11.96 -21.82 -8.62
CA LEU A 125 12.42 -22.43 -9.87
C LEU A 125 13.87 -22.90 -9.74
N ALA A 126 14.07 -24.22 -9.65
CA ALA A 126 15.39 -24.83 -9.55
C ALA A 126 16.21 -24.74 -10.85
N ALA A 127 15.57 -24.41 -11.97
CA ALA A 127 16.20 -24.31 -13.30
C ALA A 127 16.52 -22.87 -13.73
N LEU A 128 16.17 -21.86 -12.93
CA LEU A 128 16.39 -20.46 -13.28
C LEU A 128 17.87 -20.10 -13.12
N ALA A 129 18.58 -19.83 -14.21
CA ALA A 129 19.99 -19.48 -14.17
C ALA A 129 20.20 -18.01 -13.79
N ASN A 130 21.29 -17.72 -13.09
CA ASN A 130 21.77 -16.38 -12.80
C ASN A 130 22.56 -15.77 -13.99
N LYS A 131 23.18 -14.60 -13.80
CA LYS A 131 23.97 -13.93 -14.86
C LYS A 131 25.22 -14.70 -15.30
N ASP A 132 25.78 -15.53 -14.43
CA ASP A 132 26.92 -16.40 -14.74
C ASP A 132 26.48 -17.67 -15.48
N GLY A 133 25.16 -17.89 -15.59
CA GLY A 133 24.58 -19.09 -16.16
C GLY A 133 24.50 -20.24 -15.17
N ASP A 134 24.72 -20.04 -13.88
CA ASP A 134 24.57 -21.10 -12.88
C ASP A 134 23.12 -21.17 -12.42
N THR A 135 22.54 -22.37 -12.33
CA THR A 135 21.26 -22.61 -11.66
C THR A 135 21.46 -22.73 -10.14
N PRO A 136 20.40 -22.65 -9.31
CA PRO A 136 20.53 -22.87 -7.88
C PRO A 136 21.18 -24.23 -7.55
N LEU A 137 20.84 -25.28 -8.31
CA LEU A 137 21.40 -26.61 -8.13
C LEU A 137 22.90 -26.67 -8.46
N ASP A 138 23.37 -25.86 -9.42
CA ASP A 138 24.80 -25.77 -9.77
C ASP A 138 25.62 -25.08 -8.67
N LYS A 139 25.01 -24.16 -7.90
CA LYS A 139 25.65 -23.52 -6.75
C LYS A 139 25.75 -24.43 -5.52
N GLY A 140 24.87 -25.42 -5.41
CA GLY A 140 24.89 -26.39 -4.32
C GLY A 140 26.03 -27.41 -4.44
N LYS A 141 26.34 -28.10 -3.34
CA LYS A 141 27.39 -29.13 -3.30
C LYS A 141 26.90 -30.43 -2.68
N GLY A 142 27.45 -31.56 -3.14
CA GLY A 142 27.32 -32.85 -2.47
C GLY A 142 25.97 -33.56 -2.68
N LEU A 143 25.52 -34.27 -1.64
CA LEU A 143 24.31 -35.10 -1.68
C LEU A 143 23.01 -34.27 -1.68
N ILE A 144 23.04 -33.08 -1.10
CA ILE A 144 21.90 -32.14 -1.01
C ILE A 144 21.37 -31.82 -2.41
N VAL A 145 22.24 -31.57 -3.39
CA VAL A 145 21.82 -31.25 -4.77
C VAL A 145 21.05 -32.39 -5.41
N LYS A 146 21.42 -33.65 -5.14
CA LYS A 146 20.68 -34.80 -5.65
C LYS A 146 19.28 -34.85 -5.05
N HIS A 147 19.18 -34.65 -3.74
CA HIS A 147 17.89 -34.59 -3.05
C HIS A 147 17.00 -33.46 -3.58
N LEU A 148 17.51 -32.23 -3.65
CA LEU A 148 16.79 -31.07 -4.18
C LEU A 148 16.38 -31.24 -5.64
N LYS A 149 17.20 -31.93 -6.45
CA LYS A 149 16.86 -32.26 -7.84
C LYS A 149 15.68 -33.23 -7.90
N ASP A 150 15.71 -34.30 -7.09
CA ASP A 150 14.62 -35.26 -7.00
C ASP A 150 13.33 -34.59 -6.48
N LEU A 151 13.46 -33.69 -5.49
CA LEU A 151 12.35 -32.89 -4.97
C LEU A 151 11.75 -31.98 -6.05
N ALA A 152 12.57 -31.23 -6.79
CA ALA A 152 12.09 -30.36 -7.86
C ALA A 152 11.34 -31.14 -8.95
N LEU A 153 11.80 -32.34 -9.30
CA LEU A 153 11.11 -33.24 -10.23
C LEU A 153 9.78 -33.74 -9.65
N GLN A 154 9.73 -34.08 -8.35
CA GLN A 154 8.50 -34.48 -7.67
C GLN A 154 7.49 -33.33 -7.59
N SER A 155 7.95 -32.09 -7.44
CA SER A 155 7.13 -30.87 -7.51
C SER A 155 6.69 -30.52 -8.94
N GLY A 156 7.02 -31.36 -9.94
CA GLY A 156 6.59 -31.19 -11.33
C GLY A 156 7.37 -30.15 -12.13
N GLN A 157 8.57 -29.75 -11.68
CA GLN A 157 9.41 -28.81 -12.42
C GLN A 157 10.13 -29.49 -13.58
N ASP A 158 10.18 -28.80 -14.73
CA ASP A 158 11.11 -29.14 -15.81
C ASP A 158 12.48 -28.52 -15.50
N LEU A 159 13.52 -29.36 -15.49
CA LEU A 159 14.89 -28.94 -15.19
C LEU A 159 15.64 -28.44 -16.44
N THR A 160 14.93 -28.14 -17.53
CA THR A 160 15.51 -27.39 -18.64
C THR A 160 15.92 -26.01 -18.16
N LYS A 161 17.20 -25.69 -18.31
CA LYS A 161 17.79 -24.42 -17.89
C LYS A 161 17.05 -23.22 -18.50
N ILE A 162 16.53 -22.37 -17.62
CA ILE A 162 15.88 -21.11 -17.99
C ILE A 162 16.94 -20.02 -17.90
N ASN A 163 17.27 -19.41 -19.04
CA ASN A 163 18.27 -18.33 -19.06
C ASN A 163 17.79 -17.09 -18.30
N PHE A 164 18.71 -16.46 -17.58
CA PHE A 164 18.48 -15.16 -16.97
C PHE A 164 17.98 -14.15 -18.01
N LYS A 165 16.89 -13.46 -17.69
CA LYS A 165 16.40 -12.31 -18.47
C LYS A 165 16.52 -11.09 -17.58
N ASP A 166 17.26 -10.07 -18.05
CA ASP A 166 17.35 -8.81 -17.34
C ASP A 166 16.00 -8.09 -17.40
N GLN A 167 15.30 -8.07 -16.28
CA GLN A 167 14.00 -7.43 -16.09
C GLN A 167 14.13 -6.05 -15.44
N SER A 168 15.34 -5.50 -15.33
CA SER A 168 15.56 -4.18 -14.70
C SER A 168 14.76 -3.04 -15.34
N TRP A 169 14.39 -3.15 -16.61
CA TRP A 169 13.57 -2.17 -17.33
C TRP A 169 12.07 -2.24 -17.01
N LEU A 170 11.57 -3.33 -16.42
CA LEU A 170 10.14 -3.55 -16.14
C LEU A 170 9.63 -2.77 -14.91
N GLY A 171 10.51 -2.11 -14.17
CA GLY A 171 10.11 -1.29 -13.01
C GLY A 171 9.65 -2.09 -11.79
N LEU A 172 9.78 -3.42 -11.78
CA LEU A 172 9.38 -4.30 -10.66
C LEU A 172 10.27 -4.17 -9.41
N LYS A 173 11.29 -3.31 -9.45
CA LYS A 173 12.27 -3.14 -8.37
C LYS A 173 11.79 -2.04 -7.43
N THR A 174 11.15 -2.44 -6.34
CA THR A 174 10.71 -1.53 -5.29
C THR A 174 11.87 -1.17 -4.36
N ARG A 175 12.71 -0.23 -4.78
CA ARG A 175 13.70 0.34 -3.85
C ARG A 175 12.97 1.08 -2.74
N SER A 176 13.46 0.88 -1.52
CA SER A 176 13.09 1.71 -0.38
C SER A 176 13.27 3.18 -0.78
N ARG A 177 12.16 3.92 -0.90
CA ARG A 177 12.15 5.28 -1.44
C ARG A 177 13.00 6.20 -0.56
N ASP A 178 13.53 7.25 -1.17
CA ASP A 178 14.44 8.18 -0.51
C ASP A 178 13.86 8.74 0.79
N ALA A 179 14.65 8.50 1.83
CA ALA A 179 14.54 8.83 3.24
C ALA A 179 14.32 10.31 3.57
N THR A 180 14.66 11.22 2.66
CA THR A 180 14.69 12.65 2.96
C THR A 180 13.29 13.27 3.02
N LEU A 181 12.31 12.64 2.38
CA LEU A 181 10.96 13.18 2.21
C LEU A 181 10.24 13.44 3.56
N SER A 182 10.46 12.61 4.58
CA SER A 182 9.80 12.73 5.90
C SER A 182 10.48 13.70 6.88
N ARG A 183 11.66 14.24 6.58
CA ARG A 183 12.48 14.99 7.57
C ARG A 183 12.37 16.52 7.48
N HIS A 184 11.79 17.07 6.42
CA HIS A 184 11.76 18.52 6.21
C HIS A 184 10.50 19.18 6.79
N LYS A 185 10.69 20.00 7.83
CA LYS A 185 9.67 20.97 8.28
C LYS A 185 9.84 22.26 7.47
N GLY A 186 8.77 22.69 6.78
CA GLY A 186 8.71 23.96 6.05
C GLY A 186 9.40 23.91 4.68
N ILE A 187 8.74 23.32 3.69
CA ILE A 187 9.20 23.31 2.30
C ILE A 187 8.78 24.65 1.67
N ASN A 188 9.70 25.38 1.03
CA ASN A 188 9.33 26.58 0.31
C ASN A 188 8.74 26.21 -1.05
N LEU A 189 7.75 26.98 -1.50
CA LEU A 189 7.14 26.76 -2.81
C LEU A 189 8.16 26.88 -3.96
N SER A 190 9.19 27.73 -3.79
CA SER A 190 10.29 27.89 -4.74
C SER A 190 11.15 26.64 -4.92
N ASP A 191 11.13 25.73 -3.95
CA ASP A 191 11.92 24.50 -3.99
C ASP A 191 11.21 23.41 -4.83
N LEU A 192 9.93 23.63 -5.16
CA LEU A 192 9.10 22.73 -5.94
C LEU A 192 9.17 23.08 -7.43
N TYR A 193 9.73 22.19 -8.24
CA TYR A 193 9.77 22.33 -9.70
C TYR A 193 8.47 21.78 -10.30
N LEU A 194 7.36 22.51 -10.15
CA LEU A 194 6.04 22.15 -10.69
C LEU A 194 5.98 22.46 -12.19
N HIS A 195 5.55 21.49 -13.02
CA HIS A 195 5.58 21.64 -14.48
C HIS A 195 4.29 21.21 -15.20
N THR A 196 3.48 20.31 -14.64
CA THR A 196 2.27 19.80 -15.31
C THR A 196 1.07 19.89 -14.38
N LYS A 197 0.05 20.64 -14.79
CA LYS A 197 -1.24 20.65 -14.08
C LYS A 197 -1.98 19.33 -14.38
N MET A 198 -2.27 18.57 -13.32
CA MET A 198 -2.91 17.26 -13.44
C MET A 198 -4.43 17.36 -13.35
N ALA A 199 -4.93 18.13 -12.39
CA ALA A 199 -6.36 18.21 -12.12
C ALA A 199 -6.75 19.55 -11.50
N THR A 200 -8.02 19.91 -11.63
CA THR A 200 -8.65 21.01 -10.88
C THR A 200 -9.87 20.45 -10.18
N SER A 201 -9.94 20.66 -8.87
CA SER A 201 -11.06 20.25 -8.03
C SER A 201 -11.59 21.46 -7.26
N PRO A 202 -12.80 21.38 -6.70
CA PRO A 202 -13.29 22.42 -5.78
C PRO A 202 -12.34 22.66 -4.59
N SER A 203 -11.60 21.62 -4.18
CA SER A 203 -10.65 21.69 -3.06
C SER A 203 -9.30 22.31 -3.40
N GLY A 204 -8.99 22.52 -4.68
CA GLY A 204 -7.68 23.00 -5.12
C GLY A 204 -7.24 22.51 -6.50
N GLU A 205 -6.05 22.94 -6.89
CA GLU A 205 -5.38 22.50 -8.10
C GLU A 205 -4.26 21.51 -7.77
N THR A 206 -4.14 20.46 -8.58
CA THR A 206 -3.13 19.42 -8.39
C THR A 206 -2.11 19.50 -9.51
N TRP A 207 -0.84 19.57 -9.15
CA TRP A 207 0.29 19.75 -10.05
C TRP A 207 1.32 18.64 -9.87
N ARG A 208 1.86 18.10 -10.96
CA ARG A 208 3.05 17.25 -10.96
C ARG A 208 4.29 18.12 -10.99
N GLY A 209 5.30 17.71 -10.23
CA GLY A 209 6.60 18.33 -10.23
C GLY A 209 7.69 17.43 -9.67
N HIS A 210 8.85 18.03 -9.44
CA HIS A 210 9.97 17.37 -8.78
C HIS A 210 10.38 18.13 -7.53
N TRP A 211 10.80 17.39 -6.51
CA TRP A 211 11.42 17.93 -5.31
C TRP A 211 12.50 16.97 -4.81
N GLN A 212 13.72 17.45 -4.61
CA GLN A 212 14.88 16.64 -4.21
C GLN A 212 15.07 15.36 -5.06
N LYS A 213 14.97 15.48 -6.39
CA LYS A 213 15.06 14.36 -7.35
C LYS A 213 13.92 13.33 -7.29
N ASN A 214 12.89 13.57 -6.48
CA ASN A 214 11.71 12.72 -6.40
C ASN A 214 10.54 13.34 -7.18
N ASP A 215 9.83 12.49 -7.92
CA ASP A 215 8.56 12.86 -8.53
C ASP A 215 7.49 13.04 -7.44
N ILE A 216 6.87 14.21 -7.44
CA ILE A 216 5.87 14.60 -6.47
C ILE A 216 4.59 15.10 -7.13
N VAL A 217 3.54 15.08 -6.34
CA VAL A 217 2.28 15.77 -6.59
C VAL A 217 2.11 16.85 -5.53
N ALA A 218 1.87 18.07 -5.97
CA ALA A 218 1.59 19.23 -5.12
C ALA A 218 0.14 19.67 -5.33
N LYS A 219 -0.65 19.61 -4.26
CA LYS A 219 -2.03 20.10 -4.24
C LYS A 219 -2.06 21.49 -3.62
N VAL A 220 -2.29 22.50 -4.45
CA VAL A 220 -2.49 23.89 -4.04
C VAL A 220 -3.93 24.05 -3.58
N LEU A 221 -4.15 24.29 -2.30
CA LEU A 221 -5.49 24.33 -1.71
C LEU A 221 -6.25 25.58 -2.15
N ALA A 222 -7.50 25.40 -2.57
CA ALA A 222 -8.40 26.50 -2.89
C ALA A 222 -8.92 27.15 -1.60
N VAL A 223 -8.25 28.21 -1.15
CA VAL A 223 -8.64 28.99 0.03
C VAL A 223 -8.97 30.42 -0.40
N ARG A 224 -10.24 30.84 -0.24
CA ARG A 224 -10.71 32.18 -0.67
C ARG A 224 -9.91 33.32 -0.04
N GLN A 225 -9.62 33.23 1.26
CA GLN A 225 -8.81 34.19 1.99
C GLN A 225 -7.99 33.45 3.05
N CYS A 226 -6.68 33.36 2.85
CA CYS A 226 -5.79 32.72 3.80
C CYS A 226 -5.47 33.67 4.96
N SER A 227 -6.29 33.63 6.02
CA SER A 227 -6.03 34.38 7.26
C SER A 227 -4.87 33.78 8.06
N PRO A 228 -4.25 34.53 8.99
CA PRO A 228 -3.25 33.98 9.91
C PRO A 228 -3.76 32.79 10.74
N ARG A 229 -5.07 32.75 11.02
CA ARG A 229 -5.72 31.60 11.66
C ARG A 229 -5.69 30.36 10.77
N ILE A 230 -6.08 30.50 9.51
CA ILE A 230 -6.05 29.37 8.56
C ILE A 230 -4.64 28.84 8.37
N SER A 231 -3.64 29.72 8.27
CA SER A 231 -2.23 29.31 8.20
C SER A 231 -1.78 28.54 9.45
N ARG A 232 -2.25 28.95 10.65
CA ARG A 232 -1.99 28.23 11.91
C ARG A 232 -2.68 26.87 11.95
N ASP A 233 -3.98 26.83 11.65
CA ASP A 233 -4.78 25.61 11.62
C ASP A 233 -4.18 24.60 10.61
N PHE A 234 -3.72 25.07 9.45
CA PHE A 234 -3.01 24.25 8.46
C PHE A 234 -1.73 23.63 9.03
N ASN A 235 -0.88 24.43 9.68
CA ASN A 235 0.35 23.96 10.32
C ASN A 235 0.09 22.96 11.46
N GLU A 236 -1.03 23.08 12.16
CA GLU A 236 -1.42 22.18 13.25
C GLU A 236 -1.99 20.86 12.73
N GLU A 237 -2.74 20.90 11.63
CA GLU A 237 -3.47 19.75 11.10
C GLU A 237 -2.66 18.89 10.13
N PHE A 238 -1.81 19.48 9.27
CA PHE A 238 -1.10 18.70 8.25
C PHE A 238 -0.15 17.63 8.81
N PRO A 239 0.52 17.79 9.98
CA PRO A 239 1.39 16.75 10.52
C PRO A 239 0.61 15.47 10.83
N LYS A 240 -0.69 15.58 11.12
CA LYS A 240 -1.58 14.44 11.38
C LYS A 240 -1.77 13.56 10.14
N LEU A 241 -1.49 14.09 8.94
CA LEU A 241 -1.59 13.40 7.64
C LEU A 241 -0.27 12.74 7.20
N ARG A 242 0.80 12.91 7.98
CA ARG A 242 2.14 12.35 7.71
C ARG A 242 2.26 10.94 8.27
N ILE A 243 1.45 10.03 7.76
CA ILE A 243 1.33 8.66 8.24
C ILE A 243 2.18 7.74 7.36
N PHE A 244 3.45 7.59 7.72
CA PHE A 244 4.41 6.78 6.96
C PHE A 244 4.45 5.30 7.38
N SER A 245 3.91 5.00 8.56
CA SER A 245 3.99 3.68 9.19
C SER A 245 3.05 2.61 8.60
N HIS A 246 2.43 2.85 7.43
CA HIS A 246 1.56 1.87 6.78
C HIS A 246 1.69 1.87 5.24
N PRO A 247 1.84 0.70 4.58
CA PRO A 247 2.11 0.60 3.16
C PRO A 247 0.92 0.98 2.28
N ASN A 248 -0.32 0.84 2.75
CA ASN A 248 -1.52 1.19 1.98
C ASN A 248 -2.06 2.59 2.33
N VAL A 249 -1.26 3.41 3.04
CA VAL A 249 -1.53 4.83 3.24
C VAL A 249 -0.53 5.60 2.40
N LEU A 250 -1.00 6.58 1.62
CA LEU A 250 -0.16 7.53 0.92
C LEU A 250 -0.04 8.78 1.81
N PRO A 251 1.09 8.95 2.52
CA PRO A 251 1.28 10.05 3.43
C PRO A 251 1.40 11.38 2.70
N VAL A 252 1.07 12.45 3.44
CA VAL A 252 1.58 13.78 3.12
C VAL A 252 3.08 13.79 3.43
N ILE A 253 3.88 14.02 2.40
CA ILE A 253 5.34 14.12 2.51
C ILE A 253 5.70 15.37 3.30
N GLY A 254 5.11 16.49 2.90
CA GLY A 254 5.31 17.78 3.53
C GLY A 254 4.32 18.80 2.99
N CYS A 255 4.51 20.05 3.39
CA CYS A 255 3.65 21.15 2.97
C CYS A 255 4.43 22.45 2.76
N CYS A 256 3.86 23.34 1.96
CA CYS A 256 4.26 24.74 1.89
C CYS A 256 3.17 25.59 2.53
N ASN A 257 3.53 26.36 3.54
CA ASN A 257 2.64 27.37 4.13
C ASN A 257 3.19 28.76 3.77
N SER A 258 2.82 29.23 2.58
CA SER A 258 3.28 30.51 2.03
C SER A 258 2.07 31.32 1.57
N PRO A 259 1.30 31.92 2.50
CA PRO A 259 0.08 32.64 2.17
C PRO A 259 0.26 33.61 0.99
N PRO A 260 -0.66 33.61 0.00
CA PRO A 260 -1.97 32.96 0.02
C PRO A 260 -1.95 31.46 -0.32
N ASN A 261 -0.80 30.89 -0.69
CA ASN A 261 -0.68 29.51 -1.16
C ASN A 261 -0.41 28.55 0.01
N LEU A 262 -1.36 27.64 0.23
CA LEU A 262 -1.18 26.46 1.08
C LEU A 262 -1.07 25.24 0.17
N VAL A 263 0.01 24.49 0.29
CA VAL A 263 0.31 23.38 -0.61
C VAL A 263 0.59 22.13 0.19
N VAL A 264 -0.06 21.02 -0.17
CA VAL A 264 0.20 19.69 0.37
C VAL A 264 0.96 18.89 -0.68
N ILE A 265 2.01 18.20 -0.27
CA ILE A 265 2.90 17.44 -1.17
C ILE A 265 2.78 15.96 -0.87
N SER A 266 2.67 15.14 -1.90
CA SER A 266 2.65 13.68 -1.81
C SER A 266 3.41 13.01 -2.95
N GLN A 267 3.57 11.70 -2.80
CA GLN A 267 3.81 10.73 -3.86
C GLN A 267 3.21 11.07 -5.24
N TYR A 268 3.99 11.23 -6.30
CA TYR A 268 3.43 10.96 -7.63
C TYR A 268 3.16 9.46 -7.82
N MET A 269 1.93 9.14 -8.19
CA MET A 269 1.45 7.77 -8.41
C MET A 269 1.18 7.58 -9.91
N PRO A 270 1.94 6.72 -10.61
CA PRO A 270 1.90 6.64 -12.08
C PRO A 270 0.54 6.30 -12.67
N TRP A 271 -0.21 5.41 -12.00
CA TRP A 271 -1.52 4.95 -12.46
C TRP A 271 -2.68 5.86 -12.05
N GLY A 272 -2.40 6.94 -11.31
CA GLY A 272 -3.41 7.88 -10.85
C GLY A 272 -4.34 7.30 -9.79
N SER A 273 -5.59 7.76 -9.79
CA SER A 273 -6.60 7.30 -8.84
C SER A 273 -7.21 5.96 -9.27
N LEU A 274 -7.82 5.23 -8.34
CA LEU A 274 -8.59 4.03 -8.65
C LEU A 274 -9.73 4.37 -9.62
N PHE A 275 -10.37 5.54 -9.47
CA PHE A 275 -11.38 6.00 -10.42
C PHE A 275 -10.82 6.10 -11.85
N THR A 276 -9.65 6.73 -12.01
CA THR A 276 -8.96 6.85 -13.30
C THR A 276 -8.60 5.47 -13.87
N LEU A 277 -8.11 4.56 -13.01
CA LEU A 277 -7.78 3.19 -13.39
C LEU A 277 -8.99 2.44 -13.94
N LEU A 278 -10.17 2.63 -13.34
CA LEU A 278 -11.40 1.93 -13.69
C LEU A 278 -12.14 2.53 -14.88
N HIS A 279 -12.21 3.86 -14.96
CA HIS A 279 -13.19 4.55 -15.79
C HIS A 279 -12.60 5.46 -16.88
N GLU A 280 -11.34 5.88 -16.74
CA GLU A 280 -10.72 6.88 -17.64
C GLU A 280 -9.70 6.27 -18.62
N GLY A 281 -9.80 4.96 -18.87
CA GLY A 281 -9.06 4.28 -19.95
C GLY A 281 -7.61 3.96 -19.61
N ALA A 282 -7.34 3.47 -18.40
CA ALA A 282 -6.00 2.98 -18.05
C ALA A 282 -5.59 1.77 -18.90
N ARG A 283 -4.29 1.66 -19.17
CA ARG A 283 -3.69 0.58 -19.99
C ARG A 283 -3.75 -0.80 -19.33
N VAL A 284 -4.14 -0.87 -18.05
CA VAL A 284 -4.15 -2.10 -17.26
C VAL A 284 -5.58 -2.59 -17.12
N THR A 285 -5.83 -3.79 -17.63
CA THR A 285 -7.10 -4.49 -17.40
C THR A 285 -7.14 -5.00 -15.97
N VAL A 286 -8.07 -4.49 -15.18
CA VAL A 286 -8.27 -4.97 -13.82
C VAL A 286 -9.20 -6.18 -13.86
N ASP A 287 -8.64 -7.36 -13.63
CA ASP A 287 -9.41 -8.60 -13.50
C ASP A 287 -9.97 -8.76 -12.07
N THR A 288 -10.66 -9.87 -11.81
CA THR A 288 -11.24 -10.17 -10.50
C THR A 288 -10.16 -10.33 -9.43
N ALA A 289 -9.01 -10.92 -9.76
CA ALA A 289 -7.94 -11.15 -8.81
C ALA A 289 -7.28 -9.83 -8.36
N LEU A 290 -7.00 -8.93 -9.32
CA LEU A 290 -6.48 -7.60 -9.04
C LEU A 290 -7.51 -6.76 -8.29
N ALA A 291 -8.80 -6.81 -8.67
CA ALA A 291 -9.86 -6.11 -7.95
C ALA A 291 -9.92 -6.50 -6.47
N LEU A 292 -9.90 -7.80 -6.18
CA LEU A 292 -9.87 -8.30 -4.80
C LEU A 292 -8.61 -7.86 -4.08
N ARG A 293 -7.44 -7.86 -4.74
CA ARG A 293 -6.19 -7.38 -4.15
C ARG A 293 -6.27 -5.90 -3.77
N LEU A 294 -6.74 -5.05 -4.67
CA LEU A 294 -6.93 -3.61 -4.42
C LEU A 294 -7.95 -3.39 -3.28
N ALA A 295 -9.03 -4.16 -3.23
CA ALA A 295 -9.99 -4.10 -2.14
C ALA A 295 -9.37 -4.46 -0.78
N VAL A 296 -8.52 -5.49 -0.72
CA VAL A 296 -7.84 -5.88 0.52
C VAL A 296 -6.86 -4.78 0.97
N ASP A 297 -6.13 -4.17 0.04
CA ASP A 297 -5.23 -3.06 0.34
C ASP A 297 -5.95 -1.86 0.95
N VAL A 298 -7.11 -1.48 0.38
CA VAL A 298 -7.97 -0.43 0.94
C VAL A 298 -8.50 -0.82 2.32
N ALA A 299 -8.95 -2.06 2.50
CA ALA A 299 -9.45 -2.55 3.79
C ALA A 299 -8.36 -2.53 4.87
N ARG A 300 -7.12 -2.92 4.54
CA ARG A 300 -5.97 -2.84 5.47
C ARG A 300 -5.67 -1.41 5.88
N ALA A 301 -5.64 -0.50 4.90
CA ALA A 301 -5.42 0.92 5.18
C ALA A 301 -6.50 1.48 6.11
N MET A 302 -7.77 1.18 5.87
CA MET A 302 -8.86 1.66 6.71
C MET A 302 -8.85 1.05 8.12
N ALA A 303 -8.60 -0.26 8.25
CA ALA A 303 -8.41 -0.90 9.55
C ALA A 303 -7.30 -0.20 10.35
N PHE A 304 -6.18 0.08 9.70
CA PHE A 304 -5.08 0.81 10.32
C PHE A 304 -5.49 2.23 10.73
N LEU A 305 -6.11 3.00 9.83
CA LEU A 305 -6.54 4.38 10.12
C LEU A 305 -7.57 4.44 11.27
N HIS A 306 -8.47 3.45 11.37
CA HIS A 306 -9.44 3.34 12.47
C HIS A 306 -8.80 2.92 13.80
N SER A 307 -7.69 2.20 13.77
CA SER A 307 -6.95 1.84 14.99
C SER A 307 -6.13 3.01 15.58
N LEU A 308 -5.95 4.10 14.84
CA LEU A 308 -5.23 5.27 15.33
C LEU A 308 -6.09 6.05 16.35
N GLU A 309 -5.59 6.25 17.57
CA GLU A 309 -6.26 7.03 18.63
C GLU A 309 -6.37 8.55 18.35
N ARG A 310 -6.00 9.01 17.15
CA ARG A 310 -5.93 10.45 16.79
C ARG A 310 -7.05 10.86 15.85
N ILE A 311 -7.50 12.11 15.98
CA ILE A 311 -8.46 12.71 15.04
C ILE A 311 -7.74 13.03 13.73
N ILE A 312 -7.93 12.18 12.74
CA ILE A 312 -7.52 12.45 11.36
C ILE A 312 -8.48 13.49 10.76
N PRO A 313 -7.98 14.52 10.04
CA PRO A 313 -8.80 15.45 9.27
C PRO A 313 -9.85 14.74 8.40
N GLN A 314 -10.92 15.45 8.04
CA GLN A 314 -12.11 14.82 7.46
C GLN A 314 -11.79 14.12 6.14
N PHE A 315 -11.92 12.80 6.14
CA PHE A 315 -11.70 11.95 4.98
C PHE A 315 -12.98 11.17 4.69
N HIS A 316 -13.41 11.14 3.43
CA HIS A 316 -14.49 10.28 2.97
C HIS A 316 -13.91 9.34 1.92
N LEU A 317 -14.00 8.04 2.18
CA LEU A 317 -13.47 7.01 1.30
C LEU A 317 -14.25 6.98 -0.03
N ASN A 318 -13.54 7.03 -1.15
CA ASN A 318 -14.08 6.83 -2.51
C ASN A 318 -12.91 6.53 -3.47
N SER A 319 -13.22 6.18 -4.72
CA SER A 319 -12.23 5.75 -5.71
C SER A 319 -11.33 6.88 -6.23
N HIS A 320 -11.72 8.15 -6.09
CA HIS A 320 -10.86 9.29 -6.44
C HIS A 320 -9.72 9.50 -5.43
N HIS A 321 -9.91 9.12 -4.17
CA HIS A 321 -8.92 9.29 -3.10
C HIS A 321 -8.01 8.07 -2.89
N ILE A 322 -8.19 7.01 -3.67
CA ILE A 322 -7.33 5.83 -3.64
C ILE A 322 -6.36 5.94 -4.80
N MET A 323 -5.08 6.02 -4.52
CA MET A 323 -4.04 6.12 -5.54
C MET A 323 -3.39 4.76 -5.78
N ILE A 324 -3.00 4.53 -7.03
CA ILE A 324 -2.46 3.26 -7.48
C ILE A 324 -0.96 3.41 -7.75
N ASP A 325 -0.17 2.70 -6.96
CA ASP A 325 1.29 2.68 -7.06
C ASP A 325 1.76 1.84 -8.26
N GLU A 326 3.04 1.97 -8.64
CA GLU A 326 3.64 1.31 -9.82
C GLU A 326 3.37 -0.21 -9.87
N ASP A 327 3.41 -0.89 -8.72
CA ASP A 327 3.15 -2.34 -8.58
C ASP A 327 1.67 -2.72 -8.53
N LEU A 328 0.77 -1.78 -8.84
CA LEU A 328 -0.68 -1.93 -8.73
C LEU A 328 -1.12 -2.25 -7.29
N THR A 329 -0.53 -1.52 -6.34
CA THR A 329 -0.89 -1.49 -4.91
C THR A 329 -1.77 -0.27 -4.64
N ALA A 330 -2.89 -0.46 -3.94
CA ALA A 330 -3.76 0.66 -3.56
C ALA A 330 -3.24 1.37 -2.31
N ARG A 331 -3.26 2.71 -2.33
CA ARG A 331 -2.89 3.57 -1.21
C ARG A 331 -3.93 4.67 -1.01
N ILE A 332 -4.41 4.85 0.22
CA ILE A 332 -5.35 5.92 0.56
C ILE A 332 -4.60 7.26 0.65
N ASN A 333 -4.97 8.24 -0.18
CA ASN A 333 -4.31 9.53 -0.25
C ASN A 333 -4.67 10.46 0.90
N MET A 334 -3.73 10.66 1.83
CA MET A 334 -3.93 11.59 2.94
C MET A 334 -3.93 13.05 2.50
N ALA A 335 -3.38 13.39 1.32
CA ALA A 335 -3.43 14.75 0.79
C ALA A 335 -4.85 15.18 0.35
N ASP A 336 -5.79 14.24 0.23
CA ASP A 336 -7.20 14.51 -0.05
C ASP A 336 -8.07 14.62 1.19
N ALA A 337 -7.52 14.39 2.39
CA ALA A 337 -8.20 14.72 3.63
C ALA A 337 -8.45 16.23 3.72
N LYS A 338 -9.66 16.61 4.13
CA LYS A 338 -10.08 18.00 4.25
C LYS A 338 -9.64 18.58 5.58
N PHE A 339 -8.95 19.71 5.53
CA PHE A 339 -8.64 20.53 6.69
C PHE A 339 -9.92 21.17 7.27
N SER A 340 -9.91 21.52 8.56
CA SER A 340 -11.08 22.05 9.27
C SER A 340 -11.66 23.34 8.65
N PHE A 341 -10.86 24.12 7.93
CA PHE A 341 -11.27 25.35 7.27
C PHE A 341 -11.76 25.15 5.83
N GLN A 342 -11.60 23.97 5.24
CA GLN A 342 -12.01 23.70 3.87
C GLN A 342 -13.47 23.31 3.78
N GLU A 343 -14.20 23.96 2.86
CA GLU A 343 -15.44 23.45 2.27
C GLU A 343 -16.48 22.89 3.26
N LYS A 344 -16.63 23.55 4.42
CA LYS A 344 -17.54 23.11 5.49
C LYS A 344 -18.95 22.82 4.95
N GLY A 345 -19.41 21.59 5.13
CA GLY A 345 -20.74 21.13 4.72
C GLY A 345 -20.89 20.86 3.22
N ARG A 346 -19.81 20.84 2.42
CA ARG A 346 -19.87 20.51 0.98
C ARG A 346 -19.43 19.08 0.70
N ILE A 347 -20.24 18.39 -0.09
CA ILE A 347 -20.05 17.00 -0.49
C ILE A 347 -20.07 16.93 -2.01
N TYR A 348 -19.02 16.37 -2.62
CA TYR A 348 -18.88 16.28 -4.09
C TYR A 348 -19.05 14.87 -4.63
N TYR A 349 -18.86 13.84 -3.79
CA TYR A 349 -18.97 12.44 -4.17
C TYR A 349 -19.98 11.69 -3.28
N PRO A 350 -21.25 12.12 -3.22
CA PRO A 350 -22.24 11.49 -2.34
C PRO A 350 -22.59 10.05 -2.74
N GLY A 351 -22.23 9.61 -3.97
CA GLY A 351 -22.50 8.24 -4.44
C GLY A 351 -21.79 7.14 -3.67
N TRP A 352 -20.69 7.46 -2.98
CA TRP A 352 -19.99 6.53 -2.09
C TRP A 352 -20.42 6.64 -0.63
N MET A 353 -21.17 7.69 -0.26
CA MET A 353 -21.46 7.97 1.15
C MET A 353 -22.68 7.19 1.65
N SER A 354 -22.67 6.87 2.94
CA SER A 354 -23.85 6.29 3.60
C SER A 354 -24.95 7.33 3.79
N PRO A 355 -26.24 6.92 3.85
CA PRO A 355 -27.36 7.83 4.06
C PRO A 355 -27.22 8.68 5.32
N GLU A 356 -26.74 8.10 6.42
CA GLU A 356 -26.56 8.82 7.67
C GLU A 356 -25.39 9.81 7.66
N ALA A 357 -24.32 9.54 6.90
CA ALA A 357 -23.21 10.48 6.71
C ALA A 357 -23.63 11.74 5.93
N LEU A 358 -24.67 11.63 5.10
CA LEU A 358 -25.26 12.76 4.37
C LEU A 358 -26.26 13.57 5.22
N GLN A 359 -26.86 12.97 6.25
CA GLN A 359 -27.94 13.58 7.04
C GLN A 359 -27.47 14.20 8.35
N LYS A 360 -26.52 13.54 9.03
CA LYS A 360 -26.13 13.87 10.40
C LYS A 360 -24.74 14.48 10.44
N LYS A 361 -24.43 15.18 11.53
CA LYS A 361 -23.07 15.65 11.78
C LYS A 361 -22.19 14.45 12.12
N ARG A 362 -20.89 14.56 11.77
CA ARG A 362 -19.91 13.50 12.04
C ARG A 362 -19.83 13.08 13.51
N SER A 363 -20.02 14.03 14.43
CA SER A 363 -20.06 13.76 15.89
C SER A 363 -21.18 12.82 16.31
N ASP A 364 -22.24 12.75 15.51
CA ASP A 364 -23.49 12.07 15.84
C ASP A 364 -23.63 10.75 15.03
N THR A 365 -22.59 10.38 14.29
CA THR A 365 -22.54 9.20 13.42
C THR A 365 -21.36 8.32 13.79
N ASN A 366 -21.53 7.00 13.64
CA ASN A 366 -20.41 6.07 13.65
C ASN A 366 -19.63 6.22 12.32
N SER A 367 -18.49 6.91 12.35
CA SER A 367 -17.68 7.12 11.14
C SER A 367 -17.12 5.83 10.57
N GLU A 368 -16.77 4.86 11.40
CA GLU A 368 -16.25 3.57 10.92
C GLU A 368 -17.31 2.82 10.11
N ALA A 369 -18.56 2.84 10.58
CA ALA A 369 -19.69 2.26 9.86
C ALA A 369 -19.97 3.01 8.54
N CYS A 370 -19.79 4.34 8.50
CA CYS A 370 -19.95 5.14 7.28
C CYS A 370 -18.84 4.82 6.25
N ASP A 371 -17.61 4.64 6.72
CA ASP A 371 -16.48 4.24 5.87
C ASP A 371 -16.67 2.81 5.36
N MET A 372 -17.22 1.90 6.17
CA MET A 372 -17.56 0.53 5.74
C MET A 372 -18.61 0.51 4.62
N TRP A 373 -19.60 1.41 4.66
CA TRP A 373 -20.54 1.60 3.55
C TRP A 373 -19.81 2.06 2.28
N SER A 374 -18.94 3.05 2.43
CA SER A 374 -18.15 3.59 1.32
C SER A 374 -17.24 2.53 0.70
N PHE A 375 -16.66 1.66 1.53
CA PHE A 375 -15.92 0.49 1.11
C PHE A 375 -16.79 -0.53 0.36
N ALA A 376 -18.04 -0.72 0.76
CA ALA A 376 -18.97 -1.57 0.05
C ALA A 376 -19.31 -1.04 -1.36
N VAL A 377 -19.45 0.28 -1.50
CA VAL A 377 -19.61 0.93 -2.81
C VAL A 377 -18.36 0.72 -3.66
N LEU A 378 -17.15 0.81 -3.07
CA LEU A 378 -15.90 0.49 -3.77
C LEU A 378 -15.83 -0.98 -4.22
N LEU A 379 -16.27 -1.93 -3.39
CA LEU A 379 -16.34 -3.34 -3.77
C LEU A 379 -17.30 -3.55 -4.96
N TRP A 380 -18.44 -2.85 -4.95
CA TRP A 380 -19.38 -2.87 -6.07
C TRP A 380 -18.74 -2.28 -7.33
N GLU A 381 -18.12 -1.10 -7.24
CA GLU A 381 -17.46 -0.41 -8.35
C GLU A 381 -16.31 -1.25 -8.95
N LEU A 382 -15.50 -1.88 -8.10
CA LEU A 382 -14.44 -2.81 -8.51
C LEU A 382 -15.00 -4.05 -9.22
N ALA A 383 -16.20 -4.51 -8.85
CA ALA A 383 -16.81 -5.70 -9.44
C ALA A 383 -17.54 -5.40 -10.76
N THR A 384 -18.24 -4.28 -10.84
CA THR A 384 -19.06 -3.91 -12.01
C THR A 384 -18.29 -3.12 -13.06
N ARG A 385 -17.26 -2.37 -12.66
CA ARG A 385 -16.63 -1.31 -13.46
C ARG A 385 -17.59 -0.18 -13.83
N ASP A 386 -18.67 -0.03 -13.08
CA ASP A 386 -19.62 1.05 -13.26
C ASP A 386 -19.39 2.16 -12.22
N VAL A 387 -19.66 3.40 -12.61
CA VAL A 387 -19.67 4.53 -11.69
C VAL A 387 -20.98 4.53 -10.89
N PRO A 388 -20.95 4.64 -9.55
CA PRO A 388 -22.16 4.61 -8.74
C PRO A 388 -23.09 5.77 -9.10
N PHE A 389 -24.32 5.43 -9.50
CA PHE A 389 -25.36 6.40 -9.85
C PHE A 389 -24.97 7.38 -10.99
N ALA A 390 -24.17 6.91 -11.97
CA ALA A 390 -23.62 7.72 -13.07
C ALA A 390 -24.61 8.63 -13.81
N ASN A 391 -25.90 8.27 -13.82
CA ASN A 391 -26.96 9.00 -14.51
C ASN A 391 -27.45 10.26 -13.78
N PHE A 392 -26.97 10.50 -12.56
CA PHE A 392 -27.43 11.60 -11.71
C PHE A 392 -26.28 12.55 -11.37
N SER A 393 -26.58 13.84 -11.22
CA SER A 393 -25.64 14.81 -10.68
C SER A 393 -25.37 14.54 -9.20
N PRO A 394 -24.23 15.01 -8.63
CA PRO A 394 -23.95 14.85 -7.20
C PRO A 394 -25.07 15.34 -6.28
N MET A 395 -25.74 16.45 -6.62
CA MET A 395 -26.86 16.98 -5.83
C MET A 395 -28.05 16.02 -5.84
N GLU A 396 -28.43 15.52 -7.02
CA GLU A 396 -29.52 14.55 -7.16
C GLU A 396 -29.20 13.25 -6.43
N ILE A 397 -27.98 12.74 -6.54
CA ILE A 397 -27.55 11.54 -5.81
C ILE A 397 -27.74 11.75 -4.30
N GLY A 398 -27.20 12.83 -3.74
CA GLY A 398 -27.31 13.11 -2.32
C GLY A 398 -28.78 13.21 -1.85
N MET A 399 -29.61 13.92 -2.61
CA MET A 399 -31.03 14.07 -2.31
C MET A 399 -31.78 12.74 -2.39
N LYS A 400 -31.57 11.95 -3.45
CA LYS A 400 -32.25 10.67 -3.69
C LYS A 400 -31.83 9.57 -2.71
N VAL A 401 -30.55 9.51 -2.35
CA VAL A 401 -30.05 8.54 -1.35
C VAL A 401 -30.72 8.79 0.01
N VAL A 402 -30.89 10.05 0.39
CA VAL A 402 -31.44 10.46 1.67
C VAL A 402 -32.97 10.41 1.71
N LEU A 403 -33.65 10.96 0.69
CA LEU A 403 -35.09 11.18 0.72
C LEU A 403 -35.89 10.08 0.00
N GLU A 404 -35.33 9.50 -1.06
CA GLU A 404 -36.03 8.55 -1.93
C GLU A 404 -35.57 7.10 -1.72
N GLY A 405 -34.58 6.87 -0.86
CA GLY A 405 -34.06 5.52 -0.60
C GLY A 405 -33.30 4.93 -1.80
N LEU A 406 -32.67 5.76 -2.63
CA LEU A 406 -31.85 5.29 -3.75
C LEU A 406 -30.68 4.43 -3.23
N ARG A 407 -30.54 3.20 -3.74
CA ARG A 407 -29.50 2.24 -3.39
C ARG A 407 -28.92 1.57 -4.63
N LEU A 408 -27.69 1.06 -4.51
CA LEU A 408 -27.02 0.35 -5.59
C LEU A 408 -27.74 -0.97 -5.89
N THR A 409 -27.96 -1.22 -7.17
CA THR A 409 -28.39 -2.53 -7.67
C THR A 409 -27.16 -3.40 -7.85
N ILE A 410 -27.14 -4.59 -7.24
CA ILE A 410 -26.04 -5.56 -7.39
C ILE A 410 -26.40 -6.52 -8.53
N PRO A 411 -25.70 -6.48 -9.67
CA PRO A 411 -25.94 -7.38 -10.79
C PRO A 411 -25.73 -8.86 -10.45
N SER A 412 -26.44 -9.75 -11.15
CA SER A 412 -26.39 -11.21 -10.90
C SER A 412 -25.11 -11.90 -11.38
N ASN A 413 -24.28 -11.23 -12.18
CA ASN A 413 -22.99 -11.73 -12.68
C ASN A 413 -21.85 -11.61 -11.65
N ILE A 414 -22.08 -10.95 -10.51
CA ILE A 414 -21.10 -10.86 -9.43
C ILE A 414 -21.13 -12.15 -8.60
N SER A 415 -19.96 -12.60 -8.14
CA SER A 415 -19.83 -13.77 -7.25
C SER A 415 -20.82 -13.70 -6.06
N PRO A 416 -21.51 -14.80 -5.71
CA PRO A 416 -22.43 -14.83 -4.58
C PRO A 416 -21.78 -14.43 -3.26
N HIS A 417 -20.51 -14.79 -3.06
CA HIS A 417 -19.74 -14.42 -1.87
C HIS A 417 -19.52 -12.91 -1.79
N LEU A 418 -19.10 -12.29 -2.89
CA LEU A 418 -18.88 -10.84 -2.95
C LEU A 418 -20.21 -10.08 -2.82
N THR A 419 -21.27 -10.55 -3.45
CA THR A 419 -22.63 -10.00 -3.29
C THR A 419 -23.07 -10.01 -1.83
N LYS A 420 -22.85 -11.12 -1.11
CA LYS A 420 -23.18 -11.21 0.32
C LYS A 420 -22.36 -10.23 1.15
N LEU A 421 -21.06 -10.10 0.85
CA LEU A 421 -20.18 -9.16 1.53
C LEU A 421 -20.65 -7.70 1.33
N ILE A 422 -20.90 -7.29 0.09
CA ILE A 422 -21.39 -5.94 -0.23
C ILE A 422 -22.69 -5.64 0.54
N LYS A 423 -23.65 -6.59 0.55
CA LYS A 423 -24.92 -6.41 1.28
C LYS A 423 -24.74 -6.24 2.80
N ILE A 424 -23.81 -6.99 3.40
CA ILE A 424 -23.53 -6.88 4.84
C ILE A 424 -22.86 -5.54 5.16
N CYS A 425 -21.92 -5.09 4.32
CA CYS A 425 -21.26 -3.79 4.48
C CYS A 425 -22.20 -2.60 4.22
N MET A 426 -23.20 -2.74 3.33
CA MET A 426 -24.26 -1.74 3.07
C MET A 426 -25.52 -1.95 3.91
N ASN A 427 -25.41 -2.46 5.14
CA ASN A 427 -26.59 -2.59 5.99
C ASN A 427 -27.15 -1.19 6.35
N GLU A 428 -28.46 -0.98 6.21
CA GLU A 428 -29.10 0.29 6.61
C GLU A 428 -28.87 0.60 8.09
N ASP A 429 -28.81 -0.43 8.93
CA ASP A 429 -28.46 -0.30 10.33
C ASP A 429 -26.94 -0.24 10.48
N SER A 430 -26.42 0.95 10.79
CA SER A 430 -24.98 1.18 10.97
C SER A 430 -24.35 0.28 12.03
N GLY A 431 -25.11 -0.13 13.06
CA GLY A 431 -24.61 -1.00 14.13
C GLY A 431 -24.42 -2.46 13.71
N LYS A 432 -24.98 -2.86 12.55
CA LYS A 432 -24.85 -4.22 12.00
C LYS A 432 -23.76 -4.34 10.94
N ARG A 433 -23.11 -3.23 10.58
CA ARG A 433 -22.00 -3.24 9.63
C ARG A 433 -20.76 -3.81 10.33
N PRO A 434 -19.98 -4.68 9.66
CA PRO A 434 -18.76 -5.23 10.23
C PRO A 434 -17.67 -4.16 10.34
N THR A 435 -16.65 -4.40 11.17
CA THR A 435 -15.41 -3.61 11.14
C THR A 435 -14.49 -4.12 10.02
N PHE A 436 -13.47 -3.34 9.65
CA PHE A 436 -12.50 -3.77 8.64
C PHE A 436 -11.72 -5.03 9.07
N ASP A 437 -11.40 -5.19 10.35
CA ASP A 437 -10.77 -6.40 10.89
C ASP A 437 -11.61 -7.67 10.67
N MET A 438 -12.93 -7.55 10.72
CA MET A 438 -13.84 -8.67 10.46
C MET A 438 -13.91 -9.04 8.96
N VAL A 439 -13.73 -8.06 8.07
CA VAL A 439 -13.84 -8.23 6.62
C VAL A 439 -12.53 -8.74 6.00
N LEU A 440 -11.38 -8.35 6.53
CA LEU A 440 -10.06 -8.73 6.01
C LEU A 440 -9.88 -10.25 5.82
N PRO A 441 -10.16 -11.12 6.80
CA PRO A 441 -10.03 -12.58 6.63
C PRO A 441 -10.98 -13.15 5.57
N ILE A 442 -12.11 -12.49 5.32
CA ILE A 442 -13.09 -12.90 4.30
C ILE A 442 -12.52 -12.59 2.91
N LEU A 443 -12.00 -11.37 2.71
CA LEU A 443 -11.38 -10.96 1.45
C LEU A 443 -10.13 -11.80 1.14
N ASP A 444 -9.29 -12.09 2.13
CA ASP A 444 -8.11 -12.93 1.93
C ASP A 444 -8.47 -14.37 1.52
N LYS A 445 -9.61 -14.89 1.96
CA LYS A 445 -10.14 -16.18 1.50
C LYS A 445 -10.67 -16.12 0.07
N MET A 446 -11.29 -15.01 -0.34
CA MET A 446 -11.78 -14.83 -1.72
C MET A 446 -10.64 -14.66 -2.73
N LYS A 447 -9.44 -14.25 -2.27
CA LYS A 447 -8.23 -14.09 -3.07
C LYS A 447 -7.53 -15.43 -3.38
N ARG A 448 -7.80 -16.48 -2.59
CA ARG A 448 -7.28 -17.83 -2.81
C ARG A 448 -8.21 -18.58 -3.74
#